data_AF-A0A9D8I0V1-F1
#
_entry.id   AF-A0A9D8I0V1-F1
#
_cell.length_a   1.000
_cell.length_b   1.000
_cell.length_c   1.000
_cell.angle_alpha   90.00
_cell.angle_beta   90.00
_cell.angle_gamma   90.00
#
_symmetry.space_group_name_H-M   'P 1'
#
loop_
_entity.id
_entity.type
_entity.pdbx_description
1 polymer ?
#
loop_
_entity_poly.entity_id
_entity_poly.type
_entity_poly.pdbx_seq_one_letter_code
_entity_poly.pdbx_strand_id
1 'polypeptide(L)'
;MTGLTFFSARLGNAALRFSLVLVLLIAASYPEVVLGISTFFFRDFGYFGFPLARYLEQHLLSGQLPLWNPLSNCGVPFLAQWNTMVLYPGSWLVALVGADRGLGWFCLAHQAWGGLGMFLLARHYSGSL
;
A
#
# COMPACT_ATOMS: atom_id res chain seq x y z
N MET A 1 -26.86 -14.09 -26.00
CA MET A 1 -26.29 -14.03 -24.62
C MET A 1 -24.85 -14.54 -24.50
N THR A 2 -24.18 -14.88 -25.62
CA THR A 2 -22.83 -15.47 -25.65
C THR A 2 -21.67 -14.48 -25.84
N GLY A 3 -21.93 -13.25 -26.29
CA GLY A 3 -20.88 -12.25 -26.55
C GLY A 3 -20.29 -11.58 -25.29
N LEU A 4 -21.12 -11.31 -24.28
CA LEU A 4 -20.70 -10.63 -23.05
C LEU A 4 -19.79 -11.50 -22.16
N THR A 5 -20.03 -12.81 -22.14
CA THR A 5 -19.24 -13.76 -21.32
C THR A 5 -17.85 -14.02 -21.90
N PHE A 6 -17.74 -14.17 -23.23
CA PHE A 6 -16.45 -14.31 -23.91
C PHE A 6 -15.57 -13.05 -23.78
N PHE A 7 -16.20 -11.88 -23.89
CA PHE A 7 -15.55 -10.59 -23.71
C PHE A 7 -14.99 -10.39 -22.29
N SER A 8 -15.82 -10.66 -21.27
CA SER A 8 -15.40 -10.61 -19.86
C SER A 8 -14.24 -11.56 -19.57
N ALA A 9 -14.23 -12.76 -20.17
CA ALA A 9 -13.15 -13.73 -20.00
C ALA A 9 -11.83 -13.26 -20.62
N ARG A 10 -11.87 -12.61 -21.80
CA ARG A 10 -10.67 -12.07 -22.47
C ARG A 10 -10.05 -10.91 -21.69
N LEU A 11 -10.89 -10.03 -21.13
CA LEU A 11 -10.45 -8.95 -20.25
C LEU A 11 -9.77 -9.49 -18.99
N GLY A 12 -10.40 -10.47 -18.33
CA GLY A 12 -9.84 -11.13 -17.15
C GLY A 12 -8.46 -11.73 -17.41
N ASN A 13 -8.28 -12.41 -18.55
CA ASN A 13 -7.00 -13.02 -18.92
C ASN A 13 -5.89 -11.98 -19.19
N ALA A 14 -6.22 -10.86 -19.82
CA ALA A 14 -5.23 -9.80 -20.08
C ALA A 14 -4.80 -9.09 -18.79
N ALA A 15 -5.77 -8.75 -17.93
CA ALA A 15 -5.50 -8.13 -16.63
C ALA A 15 -4.70 -9.06 -15.72
N LEU A 16 -5.01 -10.36 -15.70
CA LEU A 16 -4.25 -11.35 -14.95
C LEU A 16 -2.80 -11.43 -15.43
N ARG A 17 -2.57 -11.59 -16.74
CA ARG A 17 -1.21 -11.65 -17.31
C ARG A 17 -0.41 -10.40 -16.98
N PHE A 18 -1.00 -9.23 -17.16
CA PHE A 18 -0.36 -7.97 -16.81
C PHE A 18 -0.03 -7.89 -15.31
N SER A 19 -0.98 -8.25 -14.45
CA SER A 19 -0.78 -8.24 -12.99
C SER A 19 0.35 -9.16 -12.57
N LEU A 20 0.44 -10.37 -13.15
CA LEU A 20 1.53 -11.31 -12.88
C LEU A 20 2.89 -10.74 -13.27
N VAL A 21 2.98 -10.15 -14.47
CA VAL A 21 4.22 -9.49 -14.93
C VAL A 21 4.57 -8.33 -14.02
N LEU A 22 3.60 -7.49 -13.65
CA LEU A 22 3.82 -6.35 -12.77
C LEU A 22 4.31 -6.78 -11.39
N VAL A 23 3.65 -7.76 -10.76
CA VAL A 23 4.06 -8.28 -9.44
C VAL A 23 5.45 -8.91 -9.51
N LEU A 24 5.76 -9.65 -10.59
CA LEU A 24 7.09 -10.22 -10.80
C LEU A 24 8.16 -9.14 -10.94
N LEU A 25 7.88 -8.06 -11.69
CA LEU A 25 8.80 -6.93 -11.82
C LEU A 25 9.01 -6.19 -10.49
N ILE A 26 7.94 -5.98 -9.71
CA ILE A 26 8.03 -5.39 -8.37
C ILE A 26 8.89 -6.28 -7.47
N ALA A 27 8.65 -7.59 -7.45
CA ALA A 27 9.42 -8.54 -6.64
C ALA A 27 10.89 -8.61 -7.07
N ALA A 28 11.17 -8.58 -8.37
CA ALA A 28 12.53 -8.54 -8.89
C ALA A 28 13.26 -7.22 -8.58
N SER A 29 12.53 -6.10 -8.51
CA SER A 29 13.10 -4.79 -8.19
C SER A 29 13.35 -4.59 -6.70
N TYR A 30 12.53 -5.18 -5.83
CA TYR A 30 12.58 -5.00 -4.38
C TYR A 30 12.55 -6.32 -3.60
N PRO A 31 13.48 -7.27 -3.88
CA PRO A 31 13.43 -8.61 -3.30
C PRO A 31 13.54 -8.61 -1.78
N GLU A 32 14.41 -7.78 -1.20
CA GLU A 32 14.59 -7.71 0.26
C GLU A 32 13.36 -7.16 0.99
N VAL A 33 12.65 -6.21 0.36
CA VAL A 33 11.42 -5.63 0.92
C VAL A 33 10.28 -6.63 0.84
N VAL A 34 10.17 -7.35 -0.29
CA VAL A 34 9.18 -8.43 -0.44
C VAL A 34 9.43 -9.54 0.58
N LEU A 35 10.69 -9.93 0.80
CA LEU A 35 11.07 -10.92 1.81
C LEU A 35 10.96 -10.40 3.25
N GLY A 36 10.77 -9.09 3.43
CA GLY A 36 10.70 -8.44 4.75
C GLY A 36 12.02 -8.47 5.51
N ILE A 37 13.14 -8.64 4.80
CA ILE A 37 14.50 -8.63 5.36
C ILE A 37 14.94 -7.19 5.62
N SER A 38 14.62 -6.31 4.67
CA SER A 38 14.93 -4.88 4.70
C SER A 38 13.68 -4.07 4.39
N THR A 39 13.73 -2.75 4.62
CA THR A 39 12.64 -1.83 4.28
C THR A 39 13.20 -0.58 3.63
N PHE A 40 12.34 0.27 3.08
CA PHE A 40 12.78 1.54 2.51
C PHE A 40 13.31 2.47 3.61
N PHE A 41 14.18 3.40 3.26
CA PHE A 41 14.73 4.36 4.23
C PHE A 41 14.67 5.80 3.74
N PHE A 42 14.70 6.03 2.43
CA PHE A 42 14.96 7.35 1.87
C PHE A 42 13.78 8.32 1.98
N ARG A 43 14.07 9.59 2.30
CA ARG A 43 13.13 10.73 2.35
C ARG A 43 11.93 10.47 3.27
N ASP A 44 10.72 10.77 2.78
CA ASP A 44 9.50 10.77 3.56
C ASP A 44 9.19 9.42 4.16
N PHE A 45 9.67 8.32 3.55
CA PHE A 45 9.51 7.00 4.15
C PHE A 45 10.19 6.93 5.52
N GLY A 46 11.47 7.31 5.62
CA GLY A 46 12.22 7.26 6.87
C GLY A 46 11.89 8.42 7.81
N TYR A 47 11.70 9.63 7.28
CA TYR A 47 11.49 10.82 8.11
C TYR A 47 10.05 10.99 8.60
N PHE A 48 9.05 10.51 7.85
CA PHE A 48 7.63 10.70 8.18
C PHE A 48 6.88 9.38 8.28
N GLY A 49 6.84 8.58 7.21
CA GLY A 49 6.01 7.38 7.13
C GLY A 49 6.30 6.36 8.24
N PHE A 50 7.57 6.00 8.41
CA PHE A 50 7.99 4.97 9.36
C PHE A 50 7.74 5.36 10.83
N PRO A 51 8.14 6.56 11.31
CA PRO A 51 7.82 7.00 12.66
C PRO A 51 6.32 7.01 12.96
N LEU A 52 5.49 7.47 12.02
CA LEU A 52 4.03 7.52 12.20
C LEU A 52 3.43 6.11 12.23
N ALA A 53 3.85 5.22 11.33
CA ALA A 53 3.41 3.83 11.31
C ALA A 53 3.79 3.09 12.61
N ARG A 54 5.01 3.30 13.11
CA ARG A 54 5.48 2.72 14.38
C ARG A 54 4.71 3.27 15.58
N TYR A 55 4.40 4.56 15.58
CA TYR A 55 3.59 5.17 16.64
C TYR A 55 2.16 4.60 16.65
N LEU A 56 1.54 4.47 15.47
CA LEU A 56 0.22 3.84 15.33
C LEU A 56 0.23 2.37 15.78
N GLU A 57 1.25 1.61 15.36
CA GLU A 57 1.46 0.22 15.78
C GLU A 57 1.43 0.07 17.30
N GLN A 58 2.24 0.85 18.03
CA GLN A 58 2.31 0.79 19.49
C GLN A 58 0.98 1.09 20.17
N HIS A 59 0.22 2.06 19.65
CA HIS A 59 -1.08 2.43 20.23
C HIS A 59 -2.14 1.38 19.92
N LEU A 60 -2.23 0.92 18.67
CA LEU A 60 -3.19 -0.12 18.28
C LEU A 60 -2.95 -1.43 19.02
N LEU A 61 -1.69 -1.86 19.17
CA LEU A 61 -1.34 -3.07 19.92
C LEU A 61 -1.61 -2.95 21.43
N SER A 62 -1.68 -1.72 21.97
CA SER A 62 -2.12 -1.47 23.35
C SER A 62 -3.64 -1.26 23.48
N GLY A 63 -4.40 -1.44 22.38
CA GLY A 63 -5.85 -1.30 22.35
C GLY A 63 -6.33 0.16 22.38
N GLN A 64 -5.45 1.11 22.05
CA GLN A 64 -5.73 2.54 22.10
C GLN A 64 -5.67 3.16 20.70
N LEU A 65 -6.55 4.13 20.47
CA LEU A 65 -6.51 4.96 19.27
C LEU A 65 -5.64 6.20 19.55
N PRO A 66 -4.57 6.45 18.78
CA PRO A 66 -3.67 7.57 19.04
C PRO A 66 -4.35 8.90 18.67
N LEU A 67 -4.77 9.65 19.70
CA LEU A 67 -5.42 10.97 19.52
C LEU A 67 -4.39 12.11 19.42
N TRP A 68 -3.34 12.05 20.24
CA TRP A 68 -2.32 13.09 20.41
C TRP A 68 -0.94 12.47 20.37
N ASN A 69 -0.01 13.08 19.63
CA ASN A 69 1.39 12.68 19.58
C ASN A 69 2.26 13.74 20.29
N PRO A 70 2.76 13.47 21.50
CA PRO A 70 3.60 14.41 22.24
C PRO A 70 5.05 14.47 21.71
N LEU A 71 5.45 13.54 20.84
CA LEU A 71 6.83 13.37 20.37
C LEU A 71 7.19 14.33 19.23
N SER A 72 6.23 15.09 18.69
CA SER A 72 6.45 15.99 17.56
C SER A 72 6.05 17.41 17.92
N ASN A 73 6.96 18.38 17.73
CA ASN A 73 6.70 19.82 17.88
C ASN A 73 5.99 20.21 19.19
N CYS A 74 6.43 19.65 20.32
CA CYS A 74 5.79 19.85 21.64
C CYS A 74 4.33 19.35 21.74
N GLY A 75 3.88 18.57 20.75
CA GLY A 75 2.57 17.94 20.70
C GLY A 75 1.78 18.30 19.45
N VAL A 76 1.21 17.29 18.79
CA VAL A 76 0.32 17.45 17.63
C VAL A 76 -0.90 16.52 17.70
N PRO A 77 -2.05 16.91 17.12
CA PRO A 77 -3.26 16.08 17.12
C PRO A 77 -3.16 14.95 16.08
N PHE A 78 -2.57 13.82 16.47
CA PHE A 78 -2.25 12.68 15.58
C PHE A 78 -3.45 12.14 14.80
N LEU A 79 -4.62 12.02 15.43
CA LEU A 79 -5.83 11.52 14.75
C LEU A 79 -6.38 12.50 13.71
N ALA A 80 -6.23 13.81 13.95
CA ALA A 80 -6.76 14.85 13.07
C ALA A 80 -5.87 15.13 11.85
N GLN A 81 -4.68 14.53 11.82
CA GLN A 81 -3.72 14.70 10.73
C GLN A 81 -4.03 13.73 9.58
N TRP A 82 -4.11 14.26 8.36
CA TRP A 82 -4.37 13.44 7.16
C TRP A 82 -3.20 12.51 6.83
N ASN A 83 -1.96 12.92 7.13
CA ASN A 83 -0.75 12.18 6.80
C ASN A 83 -0.46 11.00 7.74
N THR A 84 -1.12 10.90 8.90
CA THR A 84 -0.94 9.79 9.84
C THR A 84 -1.74 8.55 9.42
N MET A 85 -2.74 8.74 8.56
CA MET A 85 -3.57 7.68 8.00
C MET A 85 -4.18 6.74 9.06
N VAL A 86 -4.39 7.23 10.28
CA VAL A 86 -4.87 6.42 11.42
C VAL A 86 -6.20 5.75 11.12
N LEU A 87 -7.09 6.44 10.42
CA LEU A 87 -8.40 5.90 10.05
C LEU A 87 -8.38 5.15 8.71
N TYR A 88 -7.23 5.03 8.05
CA TYR A 88 -7.10 4.26 6.83
C TYR A 88 -6.92 2.78 7.17
N PRO A 89 -7.79 1.88 6.67
CA PRO A 89 -7.72 0.45 7.00
C PRO A 89 -6.37 -0.20 6.68
N GLY A 90 -5.69 0.26 5.63
CA GLY A 90 -4.37 -0.26 5.28
C GLY A 90 -3.31 0.01 6.35
N SER A 91 -3.41 1.12 7.09
CA SER A 91 -2.48 1.43 8.20
C SER A 91 -2.66 0.49 9.39
N TRP A 92 -3.87 -0.04 9.60
CA TRP A 92 -4.13 -1.02 10.63
C TRP A 92 -3.51 -2.37 10.27
N LEU A 93 -3.57 -2.76 8.99
CA LEU A 93 -2.86 -3.93 8.50
C LEU A 93 -1.34 -3.78 8.68
N VAL A 94 -0.80 -2.59 8.40
CA VAL A 94 0.61 -2.27 8.68
C VAL A 94 0.95 -2.47 10.16
N ALA A 95 0.12 -1.93 11.06
CA ALA A 95 0.31 -2.08 12.50
C ALA A 95 0.24 -3.55 12.97
N LEU A 96 -0.69 -4.34 12.45
CA LEU A 96 -0.84 -5.75 12.82
C LEU A 96 0.32 -6.63 12.30
N VAL A 97 0.88 -6.29 11.14
CA VAL A 97 2.05 -6.97 10.56
C VAL A 97 3.36 -6.51 11.22
N GLY A 98 3.37 -5.31 11.79
CA GLY A 98 4.54 -4.62 12.33
C GLY A 98 5.13 -3.63 11.32
N ALA A 99 5.45 -2.41 11.76
CA ALA A 99 5.78 -1.31 10.85
C ALA A 99 7.07 -1.51 10.04
N ASP A 100 8.01 -2.34 10.51
CA ASP A 100 9.26 -2.66 9.81
C ASP A 100 9.01 -3.22 8.41
N ARG A 101 8.15 -4.24 8.32
CA ARG A 101 7.81 -4.92 7.06
C ARG A 101 6.51 -4.41 6.47
N GLY A 102 5.54 -4.13 7.34
CA GLY A 102 4.19 -3.74 6.96
C GLY A 102 4.18 -2.49 6.09
N LEU A 103 4.96 -1.46 6.44
CA LEU A 103 4.97 -0.21 5.68
C LEU A 103 5.60 -0.40 4.28
N GLY A 104 6.65 -1.20 4.18
CA GLY A 104 7.25 -1.57 2.89
C GLY A 104 6.24 -2.32 2.00
N TRP A 105 5.61 -3.36 2.54
CA TRP A 105 4.57 -4.12 1.82
C TRP A 105 3.37 -3.25 1.44
N PHE A 106 2.97 -2.32 2.29
CA PHE A 106 1.92 -1.36 2.00
C PHE A 106 2.26 -0.51 0.77
N CYS A 107 3.48 0.03 0.68
CA CYS A 107 3.93 0.78 -0.49
C CYS A 107 3.94 -0.09 -1.76
N LEU A 108 4.46 -1.33 -1.67
CA LEU A 108 4.48 -2.25 -2.81
C LEU A 108 3.07 -2.64 -3.28
N ALA A 109 2.14 -2.86 -2.35
CA ALA A 109 0.74 -3.16 -2.66
C ALA A 109 0.06 -1.99 -3.39
N HIS A 110 0.26 -0.76 -2.92
CA HIS A 110 -0.27 0.43 -3.61
C HIS A 110 0.36 0.64 -4.97
N GLN A 111 1.65 0.36 -5.14
CA GLN A 111 2.31 0.39 -6.45
C GLN A 111 1.69 -0.62 -7.42
N ALA A 112 1.41 -1.84 -6.96
CA ALA A 112 0.76 -2.86 -7.76
C ALA A 112 -0.69 -2.47 -8.13
N TRP A 113 -1.47 -1.98 -7.16
CA TRP A 113 -2.84 -1.53 -7.39
C TRP A 113 -2.91 -0.33 -8.33
N GLY A 114 -2.03 0.65 -8.17
CA GLY A 114 -1.93 1.80 -9.08
C GLY A 114 -1.56 1.38 -10.49
N GLY A 115 -0.60 0.45 -10.65
CA GLY A 115 -0.21 -0.11 -11.94
C GLY A 115 -1.35 -0.86 -12.63
N LEU A 116 -2.08 -1.71 -11.90
CA LEU A 116 -3.26 -2.42 -12.42
C LEU A 116 -4.37 -1.43 -12.81
N GLY A 117 -4.67 -0.45 -11.97
CA GLY A 117 -5.65 0.59 -12.25
C GLY A 117 -5.32 1.37 -13.53
N MET A 118 -4.05 1.77 -13.69
CA MET A 118 -3.58 2.44 -14.89
C MET A 118 -3.70 1.55 -16.14
N PHE A 119 -3.37 0.27 -16.05
CA PHE A 119 -3.55 -0.66 -17.16
C PHE A 119 -5.01 -0.78 -17.60
N LEU A 120 -5.94 -0.94 -16.65
CA LEU A 120 -7.37 -1.01 -16.94
C LEU A 120 -7.87 0.28 -17.59
N LEU A 121 -7.42 1.44 -17.09
CA LEU A 121 -7.74 2.75 -17.64
C LEU A 121 -7.22 2.91 -19.07
N ALA A 122 -5.94 2.59 -19.32
CA ALA A 122 -5.33 2.68 -20.64
C ALA A 122 -6.01 1.77 -21.66
N ARG A 123 -6.44 0.57 -21.24
CA ARG A 123 -7.23 -0.33 -22.09
C ARG A 123 -8.58 0.28 -22.47
N HIS A 124 -9.24 0.91 -21.51
CA HIS A 124 -10.52 1.58 -21.75
C HIS A 124 -10.40 2.68 -22.80
N TYR A 125 -9.41 3.55 -22.69
CA TYR A 125 -9.23 4.65 -23.63
C TYR A 125 -8.64 4.24 -25.00
N SER A 126 -7.90 3.13 -25.06
CA SER A 126 -7.33 2.63 -26.32
C SER A 126 -8.33 1.86 -27.20
N GLY A 127 -9.59 1.71 -26.78
CA GLY A 127 -10.58 0.90 -27.51
C GLY A 127 -10.23 -0.59 -27.56
N SER A 128 -9.38 -1.05 -26.63
CA SER A 128 -9.05 -2.47 -26.44
C SER A 128 -9.90 -3.14 -25.35
N LEU A 129 -10.90 -2.39 -24.87
CA LEU A 129 -12.12 -2.85 -24.20
C LEU A 129 -13.27 -2.79 -25.21
#